data_AF-A0AAV2SPQ3-F1
#
_entry.id   AF-A0AAV2SPQ3-F1
#
_cell.length_a   1.000
_cell.length_b   1.000
_cell.length_c   1.000
_cell.angle_alpha   90.00
_cell.angle_beta   90.00
_cell.angle_gamma   90.00
#
_symmetry.space_group_name_H-M   'P 1'
#
loop_
_entity.id
_entity.type
_entity.pdbx_description
1 polymer ?
#
loop_
_entity_poly.entity_id
_entity_poly.type
_entity_poly.pdbx_seq_one_letter_code
_entity_poly.pdbx_strand_id
1 'polypeptide(L)'
;MRIHSGDNPFKCSQCDKSFSLKGNLKRHIISHTKGKHFKCSQCDKGFCYKRIYNYRGGKFYQCNLCDSTFTNKEECKIHMRIHTAERPYECDKCDKTFTHNSNLISHIKIHTGEIPYECNQCDKSFSLKAHLISHVRIHSK
;
A
#
# COMPACT_ATOMS: atom_id res chain seq x y z
N MET A 1 26.12 -7.97 23.38
CA MET A 1 24.68 -7.98 23.74
C MET A 1 23.92 -7.12 22.74
N ARG A 2 23.00 -7.70 21.95
CA ARG A 2 21.98 -6.95 21.22
C ARG A 2 20.64 -7.42 21.76
N ILE A 3 19.99 -6.55 22.52
CA ILE A 3 18.69 -6.81 23.11
C ILE A 3 17.67 -6.66 22.00
N HIS A 4 17.24 -7.76 21.38
CA HIS A 4 16.08 -7.76 20.51
C HIS A 4 14.83 -7.83 21.38
N SER A 5 14.44 -6.70 21.99
CA SER A 5 13.09 -6.50 22.49
C SER A 5 12.18 -6.34 21.28
N GLY A 6 11.70 -7.46 20.75
CA GLY A 6 10.83 -7.52 19.59
C GLY A 6 9.68 -8.47 19.87
N ASP A 7 8.74 -8.03 20.70
CA ASP A 7 7.47 -8.73 20.85
C ASP A 7 6.84 -8.85 19.45
N ASN A 8 6.67 -10.08 18.99
CA ASN A 8 6.01 -10.41 17.74
C ASN A 8 4.58 -10.84 18.06
N PRO A 9 3.62 -9.90 18.26
CA PRO A 9 2.28 -10.21 18.74
C PRO A 9 1.45 -11.00 17.72
N PHE A 10 1.83 -10.99 16.44
CA PHE A 10 1.07 -11.65 15.38
C PHE A 10 1.68 -13.01 15.04
N LYS A 11 1.15 -14.08 15.63
CA LYS A 11 1.59 -15.47 15.42
C LYS A 11 0.85 -16.14 14.26
N CYS A 12 1.54 -16.99 13.50
CA CYS A 12 0.90 -17.80 12.47
C CYS A 12 0.16 -18.99 13.09
N SER A 13 -1.02 -19.29 12.57
CA SER A 13 -1.82 -20.46 12.99
C SER A 13 -1.42 -21.76 12.28
N GLN A 14 -0.57 -21.69 11.25
CA GLN A 14 -0.14 -22.82 10.43
C GLN A 14 1.36 -23.13 10.57
N CYS A 15 2.11 -22.34 11.35
CA CYS A 15 3.50 -22.62 11.75
C CYS A 15 3.93 -21.71 12.91
N ASP A 16 5.09 -21.98 13.51
CA ASP A 16 5.59 -21.24 14.69
C ASP A 16 6.20 -19.85 14.38
N LYS A 17 5.95 -19.29 13.18
CA LYS A 17 6.47 -17.98 12.80
C LYS A 17 5.64 -16.85 13.42
N SER A 18 6.33 -15.89 14.03
CA SER A 18 5.74 -14.71 14.67
C SER A 18 6.20 -13.43 13.99
N PHE A 19 5.32 -12.44 13.88
CA PHE A 19 5.56 -11.20 13.15
C PHE A 19 5.22 -9.97 13.99
N SER A 20 5.94 -8.87 13.75
CA SER A 20 5.72 -7.59 14.41
C SER A 20 4.51 -6.81 13.86
N LEU A 21 4.09 -7.11 12.63
CA LEU A 21 2.96 -6.44 11.97
C LEU A 21 1.93 -7.45 11.45
N LYS A 22 0.64 -7.16 11.65
CA LYS A 22 -0.48 -7.97 11.16
C LYS A 22 -0.45 -8.18 9.65
N GLY A 23 -0.01 -7.16 8.88
CA GLY A 23 0.17 -7.25 7.43
C GLY A 23 1.23 -8.26 7.01
N ASN A 24 2.34 -8.35 7.76
CA ASN A 24 3.38 -9.35 7.52
C ASN A 24 2.86 -10.77 7.80
N LEU A 25 2.06 -10.96 8.86
CA LEU A 25 1.40 -12.23 9.15
C LEU A 25 0.40 -12.62 8.05
N LYS A 26 -0.48 -11.71 7.60
CA LYS A 26 -1.42 -11.98 6.50
C LYS A 26 -0.69 -12.37 5.21
N ARG A 27 0.37 -11.64 4.86
CA ARG A 27 1.24 -11.98 3.72
C ARG A 27 1.84 -13.38 3.87
N HIS A 28 2.26 -13.73 5.08
CA HIS A 28 2.80 -15.05 5.38
C HIS A 28 1.72 -16.16 5.31
N ILE A 29 0.49 -15.91 5.76
CA ILE A 29 -0.60 -16.89 5.68
C ILE A 29 -0.93 -17.24 4.22
N ILE A 30 -0.84 -16.26 3.30
CA ILE A 30 -1.01 -16.50 1.86
C ILE A 30 0.05 -17.49 1.34
N SER A 31 1.22 -17.60 1.99
CA SER A 31 2.26 -18.58 1.64
C SER A 31 1.92 -20.04 1.95
N HIS A 32 0.94 -20.28 2.82
CA HIS A 32 0.43 -21.63 3.09
C HIS A 32 -0.68 -22.05 2.12
N THR A 33 -1.46 -21.10 1.62
CA THR A 33 -2.52 -21.34 0.62
C THR A 33 -1.94 -21.39 -0.79
N LYS A 34 -1.23 -22.48 -1.17
CA LYS A 34 -0.81 -22.97 -2.52
C LYS A 34 -0.62 -21.99 -3.72
N GLY A 35 -0.59 -20.68 -3.53
CA GLY A 35 -0.23 -19.66 -4.49
C GLY A 35 1.29 -19.59 -4.51
N LYS A 36 1.89 -19.50 -5.69
CA LYS A 36 3.35 -19.56 -5.86
C LYS A 36 4.04 -18.41 -5.13
N HIS A 37 4.68 -18.70 -3.98
CA HIS A 37 5.55 -17.78 -3.25
C HIS A 37 7.01 -18.12 -3.53
N PHE A 38 7.83 -17.10 -3.78
CA PHE A 38 9.27 -17.30 -3.94
C PHE A 38 9.93 -17.16 -2.56
N LYS A 39 10.55 -18.25 -2.08
CA LYS A 39 11.37 -18.25 -0.88
C LYS A 39 12.78 -17.78 -1.23
N CYS A 40 13.32 -16.85 -0.44
CA CYS A 40 14.74 -16.52 -0.46
C CYS A 40 15.55 -17.73 0.04
N SER A 41 16.52 -18.19 -0.73
CA SER A 41 17.36 -19.35 -0.35
C SER A 41 18.36 -19.04 0.77
N GLN A 42 18.59 -17.76 1.05
CA GLN A 42 19.53 -17.27 2.08
C GLN A 42 18.81 -16.71 3.32
N CYS A 43 17.49 -16.62 3.28
CA CYS A 43 16.68 -16.00 4.30
C CYS A 43 15.26 -16.52 4.20
N ASP A 44 14.64 -16.97 5.28
CA ASP A 44 13.32 -17.62 5.23
C ASP A 44 12.14 -16.65 4.98
N LYS A 45 12.45 -15.51 4.34
CA LYS A 45 11.56 -14.42 3.94
C LYS A 45 10.88 -14.79 2.63
N GLY A 46 9.57 -15.00 2.69
CA GLY A 46 8.72 -15.17 1.50
C GLY A 46 8.49 -13.84 0.80
N PHE A 47 8.66 -13.81 -0.53
CA PHE A 47 8.27 -12.70 -1.38
C PHE A 47 7.01 -13.04 -2.18
N CYS A 48 6.11 -12.07 -2.29
CA CYS A 48 4.84 -12.20 -3.02
C CYS A 48 4.88 -11.56 -4.42
N TYR A 49 6.06 -11.16 -4.88
CA TYR A 49 6.29 -10.63 -6.22
C TYR A 49 7.50 -11.34 -6.84
N LYS A 50 7.45 -11.56 -8.15
CA LYS A 50 8.54 -12.10 -8.94
C LYS A 50 9.34 -10.97 -9.56
N ARG A 51 10.66 -11.04 -9.49
CA ARG A 51 11.53 -10.13 -10.26
C ARG A 51 11.67 -10.67 -11.68
N ILE A 52 11.37 -9.85 -12.68
CA ILE A 52 11.51 -10.19 -14.11
C ILE A 52 12.39 -9.16 -14.80
N TYR A 53 12.96 -9.53 -15.95
CA TYR A 53 13.76 -8.65 -16.78
C TYR A 53 13.14 -8.59 -18.17
N ASN A 54 13.08 -7.40 -18.77
CA ASN A 54 12.69 -7.28 -20.17
C ASN A 54 13.89 -7.58 -21.09
N TYR A 55 13.62 -7.68 -22.38
CA TYR A 55 14.63 -7.93 -23.41
C TYR A 55 15.73 -6.86 -23.52
N ARG A 56 15.49 -5.66 -22.95
CA ARG A 56 16.47 -4.56 -22.87
C ARG A 56 17.24 -4.53 -21.53
N GLY A 57 17.11 -5.57 -20.69
CA GLY A 57 17.73 -5.62 -19.37
C GLY A 57 17.06 -4.76 -18.29
N GLY A 58 15.93 -4.12 -18.62
CA GLY A 58 15.10 -3.39 -17.68
C GLY A 58 14.50 -4.33 -16.63
N LYS A 59 14.67 -4.00 -15.36
CA LYS A 59 14.22 -4.78 -14.21
C LYS A 59 12.79 -4.38 -13.83
N PHE A 60 11.90 -5.36 -13.71
CA PHE A 60 10.52 -5.18 -13.30
C PHE A 60 10.13 -6.16 -12.18
N TYR A 61 8.99 -5.89 -11.56
CA TYR A 61 8.44 -6.64 -10.45
C TYR A 61 6.99 -7.02 -10.78
N GLN A 62 6.73 -8.32 -10.94
CA GLN A 62 5.42 -8.85 -11.28
C GLN A 62 4.71 -9.33 -10.01
N CYS A 63 3.42 -9.03 -9.89
CA CYS A 63 2.57 -9.59 -8.85
C CYS A 63 2.38 -11.10 -9.08
N ASN A 64 2.34 -11.89 -8.01
CA ASN A 64 2.11 -13.34 -8.14
C ASN A 64 0.62 -13.73 -8.06
N LEU A 65 -0.27 -12.77 -7.73
CA LEU A 65 -1.71 -12.98 -7.59
C LEU A 65 -2.52 -12.39 -8.75
N CYS A 66 -1.88 -11.59 -9.61
CA CYS A 66 -2.45 -11.05 -10.84
C CYS A 66 -1.34 -10.68 -11.82
N ASP A 67 -1.70 -10.32 -13.05
CA ASP A 67 -0.74 -10.04 -14.13
C ASP A 67 -0.12 -8.62 -14.06
N SER A 68 -0.31 -7.91 -12.95
CA SER A 68 0.23 -6.56 -12.79
C SER A 68 1.76 -6.57 -12.71
N THR A 69 2.40 -5.71 -13.49
CA THR A 69 3.86 -5.52 -13.53
C THR A 69 4.22 -4.09 -13.17
N PHE A 70 5.27 -3.94 -12.35
CA PHE A 70 5.72 -2.67 -11.78
C PHE A 70 7.18 -2.43 -12.08
N THR A 71 7.58 -1.16 -12.17
CA THR A 71 8.97 -0.78 -12.45
C THR A 71 9.84 -0.92 -11.20
N ASN A 72 9.24 -0.72 -10.03
CA ASN A 72 9.95 -0.80 -8.76
C ASN A 72 9.24 -1.73 -7.76
N LYS A 73 10.01 -2.12 -6.74
CA LYS A 73 9.58 -3.05 -5.69
C LYS A 73 8.51 -2.44 -4.79
N GLU A 74 8.59 -1.13 -4.52
CA GLU A 74 7.69 -0.46 -3.59
C GLU A 74 6.28 -0.33 -4.18
N GLU A 75 6.14 -0.01 -5.47
CA GLU A 75 4.88 -0.06 -6.20
C GLU A 75 4.23 -1.43 -6.11
N CYS A 76 4.99 -2.49 -6.37
CA CYS A 76 4.48 -3.85 -6.26
C CYS A 76 4.04 -4.18 -4.83
N LYS A 77 4.82 -3.77 -3.81
CA LYS A 77 4.50 -3.96 -2.39
C LYS A 77 3.23 -3.21 -1.98
N ILE A 78 3.04 -1.99 -2.47
CA ILE A 78 1.83 -1.20 -2.25
C ILE A 78 0.64 -1.87 -2.94
N HIS A 79 0.80 -2.33 -4.18
CA HIS A 79 -0.22 -3.06 -4.91
C HIS A 79 -0.69 -4.32 -4.16
N MET A 80 0.24 -5.04 -3.50
CA MET A 80 -0.13 -6.22 -2.69
C MET A 80 -1.15 -5.92 -1.60
N ARG A 81 -1.28 -4.66 -1.14
CA ARG A 81 -2.30 -4.25 -0.17
C ARG A 81 -3.72 -4.49 -0.66
N ILE A 82 -3.95 -4.50 -1.98
CA ILE A 82 -5.25 -4.81 -2.60
C ILE A 82 -5.62 -6.27 -2.33
N HIS A 83 -4.65 -7.19 -2.41
CA HIS A 83 -4.88 -8.61 -2.16
C HIS A 83 -4.92 -8.96 -0.68
N THR A 84 -4.15 -8.26 0.17
CA THR A 84 -4.10 -8.55 1.62
C THR A 84 -5.14 -7.77 2.44
N ALA A 85 -5.84 -6.83 1.80
CA ALA A 85 -6.68 -5.83 2.45
C ALA A 85 -5.96 -5.09 3.59
N GLU A 86 -4.63 -4.90 3.44
CA GLU A 86 -3.82 -4.19 4.43
C GLU A 86 -3.99 -2.67 4.25
N ARG A 87 -4.43 -2.01 5.32
CA ARG A 87 -4.63 -0.56 5.36
C ARG A 87 -3.82 0.01 6.52
N PRO A 88 -2.51 0.26 6.32
CA PRO A 88 -1.61 0.58 7.43
C PRO A 88 -1.71 2.04 7.88
N TYR A 89 -2.42 2.90 7.15
CA TYR A 89 -2.55 4.31 7.48
C TYR A 89 -3.91 4.54 8.13
N GLU A 90 -3.92 4.74 9.44
CA GLU A 90 -5.12 4.96 10.23
C GLU A 90 -5.31 6.46 10.49
N CYS A 91 -6.57 6.89 10.62
CA CYS A 91 -6.89 8.24 11.03
C CYS A 91 -7.01 8.32 12.55
N ASP A 92 -6.23 9.19 13.18
CA ASP A 92 -6.32 9.34 14.64
C ASP A 92 -7.63 9.99 15.13
N LYS A 93 -8.43 10.53 14.20
CA LYS A 93 -9.71 11.19 14.49
C LYS A 93 -10.94 10.31 14.22
N CYS A 94 -10.78 9.18 13.52
CA CYS A 94 -11.88 8.24 13.24
C CYS A 94 -11.36 6.86 12.82
N ASP A 95 -12.19 5.81 12.87
CA ASP A 95 -11.78 4.43 12.57
C ASP A 95 -11.48 4.14 11.08
N LYS A 96 -11.31 5.17 10.25
CA LYS A 96 -11.00 5.02 8.83
C LYS A 96 -9.53 4.69 8.63
N THR A 97 -9.30 3.64 7.85
CA THR A 97 -7.96 3.19 7.46
C THR A 97 -7.78 3.25 5.93
N PHE A 98 -6.57 3.53 5.49
CA PHE A 98 -6.21 3.78 4.10
C PHE A 98 -5.02 2.90 3.67
N THR A 99 -4.99 2.57 2.38
CA THR A 99 -3.90 1.82 1.75
C THR A 99 -2.70 2.70 1.38
N HIS A 100 -2.87 4.02 1.30
CA HIS A 100 -1.82 5.00 0.96
C HIS A 100 -1.82 6.18 1.94
N ASN A 101 -0.63 6.69 2.26
CA ASN A 101 -0.46 7.86 3.12
C ASN A 101 -1.10 9.12 2.52
N SER A 102 -0.98 9.32 1.20
CA SER A 102 -1.61 10.43 0.49
C SER A 102 -3.11 10.48 0.69
N ASN A 103 -3.75 9.32 0.80
CA ASN A 103 -5.20 9.20 1.01
C ASN A 103 -5.57 9.58 2.44
N LEU A 104 -4.75 9.18 3.43
CA LEU A 104 -4.92 9.61 4.81
C LEU A 104 -4.75 11.13 4.95
N ILE A 105 -3.68 11.71 4.38
CA ILE A 105 -3.46 13.16 4.42
C ILE A 105 -4.63 13.92 3.78
N SER A 106 -5.08 13.46 2.61
CA SER A 106 -6.25 14.01 1.91
C SER A 106 -7.51 13.91 2.77
N HIS A 107 -7.69 12.80 3.48
CA HIS A 107 -8.81 12.59 4.38
C HIS A 107 -8.76 13.49 5.62
N ILE A 108 -7.57 13.71 6.20
CA ILE A 108 -7.40 14.58 7.38
C ILE A 108 -7.91 16.00 7.12
N LYS A 109 -7.80 16.49 5.88
CA LYS A 109 -8.34 17.80 5.49
C LYS A 109 -9.85 17.95 5.72
N ILE A 110 -10.59 16.84 5.70
CA ILE A 110 -12.03 16.83 6.02
C ILE A 110 -12.25 17.16 7.49
N HIS A 111 -11.35 16.72 8.38
CA HIS A 111 -11.43 17.03 9.81
C HIS A 111 -10.92 18.42 10.16
N THR A 112 -10.01 19.01 9.36
CA THR A 112 -9.51 20.37 9.60
C THR A 112 -10.35 21.43 8.91
N GLY A 113 -11.19 21.05 7.94
CA GLY A 113 -11.96 21.99 7.13
C GLY A 113 -11.12 22.76 6.11
N GLU A 114 -9.86 22.36 5.89
CA GLU A 114 -8.98 23.05 4.94
C GLU A 114 -9.47 22.89 3.49
N ILE A 115 -9.73 24.02 2.84
CA ILE A 115 -10.14 24.13 1.43
C ILE A 115 -9.18 25.04 0.65
N PRO A 116 -7.89 24.68 0.53
CA PRO A 116 -6.85 25.58 0.02
C PRO A 116 -6.88 25.76 -1.50
N TYR A 117 -7.75 25.05 -2.22
CA TYR A 117 -7.76 25.05 -3.69
C TYR A 117 -8.96 25.82 -4.22
N GLU A 118 -8.77 27.09 -4.49
CA GLU A 118 -9.80 27.98 -5.02
C GLU A 118 -9.85 27.92 -6.55
N CYS A 119 -11.05 28.04 -7.12
CA CYS A 119 -11.24 28.20 -8.55
C CYS A 119 -11.05 29.66 -8.95
N ASN A 120 -10.27 29.91 -10.00
CA ASN A 120 -10.04 31.27 -10.51
C ASN A 120 -11.16 31.80 -11.42
N GLN A 121 -12.17 30.99 -11.71
CA GLN A 121 -13.28 31.30 -12.63
C GLN A 121 -14.64 31.35 -11.92
N CYS A 122 -14.71 30.95 -10.64
CA CYS A 122 -15.91 31.05 -9.81
C CYS A 122 -15.54 30.93 -8.32
N ASP A 123 -16.45 31.28 -7.42
CA ASP A 123 -16.21 31.28 -5.96
C ASP A 123 -16.18 29.88 -5.30
N LYS A 124 -15.90 28.82 -6.07
CA LYS A 124 -15.85 27.45 -5.55
C LYS A 124 -14.44 27.08 -5.09
N SER A 125 -14.35 26.56 -3.87
CA SER A 125 -13.11 26.05 -3.28
C SER A 125 -13.19 24.56 -2.96
N PHE A 126 -12.05 23.88 -3.02
CA PHE A 126 -11.93 22.44 -2.88
C PHE A 126 -10.85 22.07 -1.86
N SER A 127 -11.05 20.97 -1.15
CA SER A 127 -10.06 20.40 -0.21
C SER A 127 -8.95 19.62 -0.93
N LEU A 128 -9.19 19.18 -2.17
CA LEU A 128 -8.25 18.39 -2.98
C LEU A 128 -7.98 19.03 -4.35
N LYS A 129 -6.70 19.11 -4.73
CA LYS A 129 -6.26 19.65 -6.02
C LYS A 129 -6.88 18.92 -7.21
N ALA A 130 -7.03 17.59 -7.12
CA ALA A 130 -7.64 16.79 -8.18
C ALA A 130 -9.10 17.20 -8.46
N HIS A 131 -9.86 17.57 -7.42
CA HIS A 131 -11.23 18.04 -7.57
C HIS A 131 -11.28 19.41 -8.26
N LEU A 132 -10.38 20.33 -7.89
CA LEU A 132 -10.23 21.61 -8.58
C LEU A 132 -9.91 21.39 -10.08
N ILE A 133 -8.92 20.54 -10.41
CA ILE A 133 -8.54 20.27 -11.80
C ILE A 133 -9.74 19.72 -12.59
N SER A 134 -10.49 18.77 -12.01
CA SER A 134 -11.69 18.23 -12.66
C SER A 134 -12.78 19.29 -12.83
N HIS A 135 -12.93 20.18 -11.85
CA HIS A 135 -13.92 21.25 -11.88
C HIS A 135 -13.61 22.30 -12.94
N VAL A 136 -12.34 22.73 -13.07
CA VAL A 136 -11.93 23.75 -14.05
C VAL A 136 -12.24 23.33 -15.49
N ARG A 137 -12.28 22.02 -15.78
CA ARG A 137 -12.70 21.50 -17.09
C ARG A 137 -14.14 21.86 -17.47
N ILE A 138 -15.01 22.15 -16.50
CA ILE A 138 -16.40 22.56 -16.75
C ILE A 138 -16.45 23.98 -17.33
N HIS A 139 -15.52 24.85 -16.94
CA HIS A 139 -15.44 26.22 -17.47
C HIS A 139 -14.73 26.32 -18.82
N SER A 140 -14.08 25.24 -19.26
CA SER A 140 -13.44 25.13 -20.57
C SER A 140 -14.40 24.63 -21.66
N LYS A 141 -15.71 24.56 -21.38
CA LYS A 141 -16.76 24.12 -22.30
C LYS A 141 -17.52 25.30 -22.89
#